data_AF-A0A7W0GZJ3-F1
#
_entry.id   AF-A0A7W0GZJ3-F1
#
_cell.length_a   1.000
_cell.length_b   1.000
_cell.length_c   1.000
_cell.angle_alpha   90.00
_cell.angle_beta   90.00
_cell.angle_gamma   90.00
#
_symmetry.space_group_name_H-M   'P 1'
#
loop_
_entity.id
_entity.type
_entity.pdbx_description
1 polymer ?
#
loop_
_entity_poly.entity_id
_entity_poly.type
_entity_poly.pdbx_seq_one_letter_code
_entity_poly.pdbx_strand_id
1 'polypeptide(L)'
;MAYAGAWEALVVTHTAQALQFLCEFASRLPVLEALDLYFQVVAVPEAMQETVRTRTLTGLELESLPAPTPMPEPQGWQRFRLQVLLEHQRYRRRYQERTVQLARMVGARAAEAVIATHVENAIGFSGLLRAVMPVEQATDHYLREFSLSAGTAHMVWQRVQARVAGEALTAQYADPVRPRIEEAAVEAAGG
;
A
#
# COMPACT_ATOMS: atom_id res chain seq x y z
N MET A 1 13.65 17.78 -0.59
CA MET A 1 12.21 17.98 -0.30
C MET A 1 11.36 16.85 -0.89
N ALA A 2 11.32 16.67 -2.22
CA ALA A 2 10.49 15.63 -2.87
C ALA A 2 10.76 14.20 -2.38
N TYR A 3 12.04 13.82 -2.24
CA TYR A 3 12.41 12.51 -1.71
C TYR A 3 11.93 12.27 -0.27
N ALA A 4 12.19 13.22 0.63
CA ALA A 4 11.77 13.12 2.03
C ALA A 4 10.23 13.04 2.15
N GLY A 5 9.49 13.80 1.34
CA GLY A 5 8.04 13.72 1.28
C GLY A 5 7.54 12.36 0.77
N ALA A 6 8.16 11.82 -0.27
CA ALA A 6 7.82 10.50 -0.81
C ALA A 6 8.11 9.37 0.19
N TRP A 7 9.24 9.47 0.91
CA TRP A 7 9.60 8.53 1.97
C TRP A 7 8.57 8.56 3.11
N GLU A 8 8.21 9.75 3.58
CA GLU A 8 7.22 9.93 4.64
C GLU A 8 5.84 9.41 4.21
N ALA A 9 5.42 9.69 2.97
CA ALA A 9 4.17 9.17 2.43
C ALA A 9 4.13 7.63 2.42
N LEU A 10 5.24 6.98 2.06
CA LEU A 10 5.35 5.52 2.10
C LEU A 10 5.28 4.97 3.52
N VAL A 11 5.95 5.63 4.48
CA VAL A 11 5.86 5.24 5.90
C VAL A 11 4.43 5.38 6.42
N VAL A 12 3.73 6.46 6.08
CA VAL A 12 2.31 6.65 6.44
C VAL A 12 1.46 5.53 5.86
N THR A 13 1.62 5.22 4.57
CA THR A 13 0.88 4.13 3.92
C THR A 13 1.19 2.79 4.58
N HIS A 14 2.45 2.45 4.81
CA HIS A 14 2.82 1.21 5.49
C HIS A 14 2.26 1.14 6.91
N THR A 15 2.29 2.23 7.67
CA THR A 15 1.73 2.27 9.03
C THR A 15 0.22 2.01 8.99
N ALA A 16 -0.51 2.65 8.08
CA ALA A 16 -1.95 2.45 7.93
C ALA A 16 -2.29 1.00 7.51
N GLN A 17 -1.53 0.43 6.56
CA GLN A 17 -1.73 -0.94 6.11
C GLN A 17 -1.34 -1.97 7.18
N ALA A 18 -0.29 -1.70 7.97
CA ALA A 18 0.10 -2.55 9.09
C ALA A 18 -0.98 -2.58 10.16
N LEU A 19 -1.55 -1.44 10.54
CA LEU A 19 -2.67 -1.37 11.49
C LEU A 19 -3.87 -2.20 11.01
N GLN A 20 -4.26 -2.05 9.75
CA GLN A 20 -5.34 -2.87 9.16
C GLN A 20 -5.02 -4.36 9.21
N PHE A 21 -3.78 -4.74 8.87
CA PHE A 21 -3.32 -6.13 8.94
C PHE A 21 -3.38 -6.66 10.37
N LEU A 22 -2.89 -5.92 11.36
CA LEU A 22 -2.93 -6.33 12.77
C LEU A 22 -4.37 -6.57 13.25
N CYS A 23 -5.30 -5.67 12.92
CA CYS A 23 -6.70 -5.84 13.27
C CYS A 23 -7.31 -7.12 12.65
N GLU A 24 -6.98 -7.43 11.39
CA GLU A 24 -7.48 -8.64 10.72
C GLU A 24 -6.91 -9.94 11.31
N PHE A 25 -5.68 -9.90 11.83
CA PHE A 25 -4.99 -11.06 12.40
C PHE A 25 -5.04 -11.15 13.92
N ALA A 26 -5.62 -10.18 14.62
CA ALA A 26 -5.65 -10.10 16.09
C ALA A 26 -6.21 -11.37 16.77
N SER A 27 -7.21 -12.00 16.16
CA SER A 27 -7.81 -13.25 16.68
C SER A 27 -6.95 -14.50 16.42
N ARG A 28 -5.88 -14.40 15.63
CA ARG A 28 -5.10 -15.54 15.13
C ARG A 28 -3.64 -15.54 15.55
N LEU A 29 -3.06 -14.35 15.67
CA LEU A 29 -1.64 -14.15 15.93
C LEU A 29 -1.45 -13.08 17.02
N PRO A 30 -0.43 -13.23 17.88
CA PRO A 30 0.06 -12.14 18.70
C PRO A 30 0.43 -10.93 17.84
N VAL A 31 0.24 -9.72 18.38
CA VAL A 31 0.48 -8.44 17.66
C VAL A 31 1.87 -8.38 17.03
N LEU A 32 2.92 -8.73 17.79
CA LEU A 32 4.29 -8.67 17.28
C LEU A 32 4.54 -9.68 16.16
N GLU A 33 4.01 -10.90 16.29
CA GLU A 33 4.13 -11.93 15.25
C GLU A 33 3.36 -11.55 13.98
N ALA A 34 2.18 -10.93 14.13
CA ALA A 34 1.41 -10.41 13.00
C ALA A 34 2.14 -9.25 12.29
N LEU A 35 2.85 -8.39 13.05
CA LEU A 35 3.63 -7.30 12.47
C LEU A 35 4.85 -7.80 11.70
N ASP A 36 5.56 -8.79 12.25
CA ASP A 36 6.68 -9.42 11.55
C ASP A 36 6.20 -10.13 10.28
N LEU A 37 5.05 -10.80 10.34
CA LEU A 37 4.42 -11.40 9.17
C LEU A 37 4.04 -10.35 8.12
N TYR A 38 3.50 -9.19 8.52
CA TYR A 38 3.22 -8.07 7.62
C TYR A 38 4.49 -7.60 6.89
N PHE A 39 5.60 -7.41 7.62
CA PHE A 39 6.87 -7.01 7.00
C PHE A 39 7.37 -8.03 5.98
N GLN A 40 7.17 -9.32 6.25
CA GLN A 40 7.52 -10.38 5.31
C GLN A 40 6.63 -10.39 4.06
N VAL A 41 5.29 -10.31 4.23
CA VAL A 41 4.36 -10.47 3.10
C VAL A 41 4.27 -9.23 2.20
N VAL A 42 4.46 -8.02 2.76
CA VAL A 42 4.44 -6.76 2.01
C VAL A 42 5.84 -6.32 1.57
N ALA A 43 6.89 -6.98 2.07
CA ALA A 43 8.29 -6.65 1.80
C ALA A 43 8.63 -5.17 2.10
N VAL A 44 8.32 -4.73 3.32
CA VAL A 44 8.63 -3.36 3.78
C VAL A 44 10.15 -3.14 3.77
N PRO A 45 10.66 -2.07 3.13
CA PRO A 45 12.08 -1.79 3.11
C PRO A 45 12.68 -1.72 4.52
N GLU A 46 13.83 -2.35 4.73
CA GLU A 46 14.49 -2.43 6.04
C GLU A 46 14.68 -1.06 6.69
N ALA A 47 15.10 -0.07 5.91
CA ALA A 47 15.27 1.31 6.35
C ALA A 47 13.98 1.98 6.89
N MET A 48 12.80 1.46 6.55
CA MET A 48 11.50 1.95 7.04
C MET A 48 10.95 1.13 8.21
N GLN A 49 11.38 -0.12 8.39
CA GLN A 49 10.74 -1.08 9.30
C GLN A 49 10.64 -0.57 10.74
N GLU A 50 11.70 0.03 11.28
CA GLU A 50 11.68 0.51 12.67
C GLU A 50 10.72 1.68 12.88
N THR A 51 10.65 2.59 11.89
CA THR A 51 9.71 3.71 11.93
C THR A 51 8.27 3.22 11.82
N VAL A 52 8.00 2.32 10.87
CA VAL A 52 6.68 1.71 10.70
C VAL A 52 6.28 0.92 11.94
N ARG A 53 7.18 0.12 12.51
CA ARG A 53 6.96 -0.64 13.76
C ARG A 53 6.56 0.29 14.89
N THR A 54 7.38 1.30 15.16
CA THR A 54 7.14 2.25 16.26
C THR A 54 5.80 2.96 16.10
N ARG A 55 5.51 3.50 14.91
CA ARG A 55 4.25 4.21 14.65
C ARG A 55 3.04 3.30 14.70
N THR A 56 3.16 2.08 14.18
CA THR A 56 2.07 1.09 14.22
C THR A 56 1.75 0.70 15.65
N LEU A 57 2.76 0.37 16.46
CA LEU A 57 2.55 -0.02 17.86
C LEU A 57 2.04 1.15 18.72
N THR A 58 2.49 2.37 18.43
CA THR A 58 2.00 3.58 19.12
C THR A 58 0.55 3.90 18.76
N GLY A 59 0.17 3.68 17.50
CA GLY A 59 -1.19 3.90 17.01
C GLY A 59 -2.16 2.75 17.28
N LEU A 60 -1.70 1.64 17.86
CA LEU A 60 -2.52 0.46 18.10
C LEU A 60 -3.22 0.56 19.46
N GLU A 61 -4.55 0.54 19.43
CA GLU A 61 -5.37 0.43 20.62
C GLU A 61 -5.50 -1.03 21.06
N LEU A 62 -4.57 -1.52 21.89
CA LEU A 62 -4.53 -2.93 22.32
C LEU A 62 -5.83 -3.41 22.98
N GLU A 63 -6.52 -2.52 23.71
CA GLU A 63 -7.75 -2.86 24.44
C GLU A 63 -8.97 -3.07 23.52
N SER A 64 -8.93 -2.58 22.28
CA SER A 64 -10.01 -2.75 21.31
C SER A 64 -9.87 -4.01 20.45
N LEU A 65 -8.75 -4.73 20.58
CA LEU A 65 -8.50 -5.94 19.80
C LEU A 65 -9.35 -7.13 20.31
N PRO A 66 -9.86 -7.97 19.39
CA PRO A 66 -10.56 -9.17 19.78
C PRO A 66 -9.64 -10.13 20.54
N ALA A 67 -10.20 -10.88 21.48
CA ALA A 67 -9.47 -11.93 22.17
C ALA A 67 -8.92 -12.97 21.18
N PRO A 68 -7.69 -13.47 21.37
CA PRO A 68 -7.14 -14.53 20.55
C PRO A 68 -8.03 -15.77 20.59
N THR A 69 -8.25 -16.39 19.44
CA THR A 69 -8.99 -17.65 19.35
C THR A 69 -8.16 -18.75 20.00
N PRO A 70 -8.65 -19.39 21.07
CA PRO A 70 -7.87 -20.43 21.75
C PRO A 70 -7.70 -21.65 20.84
N MET A 71 -6.49 -22.19 20.81
CA MET A 71 -6.21 -23.46 20.14
C MET A 71 -6.88 -24.59 20.93
N PRO A 72 -7.60 -25.53 20.28
CA PRO A 72 -8.22 -26.65 20.96
C PRO A 72 -7.16 -27.62 21.48
N GLU A 73 -6.79 -27.51 22.76
CA GLU A 73 -5.83 -28.41 23.40
C GLU A 73 -6.50 -29.71 23.89
N PRO A 74 -5.91 -30.89 23.66
CA PRO A 74 -6.44 -32.15 24.16
C PRO A 74 -6.38 -32.22 25.70
N GLN A 75 -7.50 -32.55 26.35
CA GLN A 75 -7.62 -32.52 27.80
C GLN A 75 -7.61 -33.91 28.45
N GLY A 76 -7.15 -33.99 29.71
CA GLY A 76 -7.21 -35.20 30.53
C GLY A 76 -6.49 -36.39 29.89
N TRP A 77 -7.17 -37.54 29.80
CA TRP A 77 -6.62 -38.77 29.21
C TRP A 77 -6.46 -38.71 27.69
N GLN A 78 -7.12 -37.76 27.01
CA GLN A 78 -7.04 -37.64 25.55
C GLN A 78 -5.63 -37.27 25.06
N ARG A 79 -4.84 -36.58 25.90
CA ARG A 79 -3.44 -36.24 25.59
C ARG A 79 -2.53 -37.45 25.39
N PHE A 80 -2.94 -38.63 25.88
CA PHE A 80 -2.20 -39.88 25.71
C PHE A 80 -2.69 -40.71 24.52
N ARG A 81 -3.77 -40.28 23.84
CA ARG A 81 -4.30 -40.98 22.66
C ARG A 81 -3.55 -40.49 21.42
N LEU A 82 -2.72 -41.36 20.85
CA LEU A 82 -1.93 -41.07 19.65
C LEU A 82 -2.77 -40.49 18.50
N GLN A 83 -3.96 -41.05 18.24
CA GLN A 83 -4.86 -40.54 17.21
C GLN A 83 -5.25 -39.07 17.44
N VAL A 84 -5.60 -38.71 18.66
CA VAL A 84 -5.99 -37.33 19.02
C VAL A 84 -4.81 -36.38 18.87
N LEU A 85 -3.60 -36.79 19.27
CA LEU A 85 -2.39 -36.00 19.08
C LEU A 85 -2.08 -35.76 17.59
N LEU A 86 -2.21 -36.78 16.75
CA LEU A 86 -2.01 -36.67 15.30
C LEU A 86 -3.05 -35.75 14.65
N GLU A 87 -4.31 -35.86 15.06
CA GLU A 87 -5.38 -34.97 14.59
C GLU A 87 -5.14 -33.52 15.03
N HIS A 88 -4.73 -33.29 16.29
CA HIS A 88 -4.36 -31.98 16.80
C HIS A 88 -3.17 -31.38 16.03
N GLN A 89 -2.11 -32.16 15.76
CA GLN A 89 -0.96 -31.70 14.97
C GLN A 89 -1.37 -31.33 13.54
N ARG A 90 -2.20 -32.15 12.89
CA ARG A 90 -2.75 -31.85 11.55
C ARG A 90 -3.63 -30.61 11.56
N TYR A 91 -4.39 -30.38 12.63
CA TYR A 91 -5.19 -29.18 12.79
C TYR A 91 -4.30 -27.93 12.89
N ARG A 92 -3.28 -27.94 13.77
CA ARG A 92 -2.34 -26.82 13.93
C ARG A 92 -1.62 -26.49 12.62
N ARG A 93 -1.15 -27.51 11.91
CA ARG A 93 -0.51 -27.33 10.59
C ARG A 93 -1.46 -26.66 9.59
N ARG A 94 -2.68 -27.19 9.42
CA ARG A 94 -3.68 -26.60 8.52
C ARG A 94 -4.06 -25.17 8.92
N TYR A 95 -4.11 -24.90 10.22
CA TYR A 95 -4.39 -23.56 10.74
C TYR A 95 -3.27 -22.59 10.36
N GLN A 96 -2.00 -22.97 10.58
CA GLN A 96 -0.84 -22.17 10.18
C GLN A 96 -0.79 -21.94 8.67
N GLU A 97 -0.99 -22.99 7.86
CA GLU A 97 -1.04 -22.89 6.39
C GLU A 97 -2.12 -21.91 5.92
N ARG A 98 -3.32 -21.98 6.52
CA ARG A 98 -4.41 -21.03 6.24
C ARG A 98 -4.07 -19.61 6.66
N THR A 99 -3.43 -19.42 7.81
CA THR A 99 -3.02 -18.10 8.29
C THR A 99 -2.00 -17.47 7.34
N VAL A 100 -1.00 -18.24 6.87
CA VAL A 100 -0.03 -17.77 5.87
C VAL A 100 -0.72 -17.46 4.54
N GLN A 101 -1.66 -18.29 4.09
CA GLN A 101 -2.40 -18.04 2.86
C GLN A 101 -3.23 -16.75 2.94
N LEU A 102 -3.94 -16.53 4.06
CA LEU A 102 -4.67 -15.29 4.31
C LEU A 102 -3.71 -14.09 4.35
N ALA A 103 -2.58 -14.23 5.03
CA ALA A 103 -1.59 -13.16 5.14
C ALA A 103 -1.06 -12.73 3.78
N ARG A 104 -0.87 -13.67 2.85
CA ARG A 104 -0.50 -13.34 1.46
C ARG A 104 -1.59 -12.56 0.73
N MET A 105 -2.86 -12.92 0.90
CA MET A 105 -3.97 -12.21 0.24
C MET A 105 -4.15 -10.79 0.79
N VAL A 106 -4.13 -10.64 2.12
CA VAL A 106 -4.21 -9.34 2.78
C VAL A 106 -2.97 -8.50 2.47
N GLY A 107 -1.79 -9.14 2.48
CA GLY A 107 -0.52 -8.54 2.09
C GLY A 107 -0.55 -8.03 0.65
N ALA A 108 -1.15 -8.77 -0.30
CA ALA A 108 -1.32 -8.31 -1.67
C ALA A 108 -2.18 -7.04 -1.75
N ARG A 109 -3.26 -6.94 -0.98
CA ARG A 109 -4.08 -5.72 -0.90
C ARG A 109 -3.25 -4.54 -0.36
N ALA A 110 -2.44 -4.77 0.67
CA ALA A 110 -1.54 -3.75 1.21
C ALA A 110 -0.46 -3.33 0.20
N ALA A 111 0.09 -4.29 -0.55
CA ALA A 111 1.05 -4.02 -1.61
C ALA A 111 0.46 -3.13 -2.71
N GLU A 112 -0.81 -3.31 -3.09
CA GLU A 112 -1.49 -2.40 -4.03
C GLU A 112 -1.55 -0.96 -3.52
N ALA A 113 -1.85 -0.75 -2.23
CA ALA A 113 -1.88 0.59 -1.63
C ALA A 113 -0.47 1.24 -1.63
N VAL A 114 0.57 0.45 -1.36
CA VAL A 114 1.97 0.90 -1.42
C VAL A 114 2.38 1.24 -2.85
N ILE A 115 2.00 0.42 -3.83
CA ILE A 115 2.26 0.69 -5.25
C ILE A 115 1.53 1.96 -5.70
N ALA A 116 0.28 2.16 -5.29
CA ALA A 116 -0.45 3.40 -5.58
C ALA A 116 0.28 4.62 -5.01
N THR A 117 0.81 4.52 -3.79
CA THR A 117 1.62 5.58 -3.18
C THR A 117 2.90 5.85 -3.98
N HIS A 118 3.60 4.82 -4.45
CA HIS A 118 4.75 4.99 -5.35
C HIS A 118 4.39 5.68 -6.65
N VAL A 119 3.25 5.37 -7.25
CA VAL A 119 2.77 6.02 -8.49
C VAL A 119 2.54 7.52 -8.26
N GLU A 120 1.80 7.88 -7.21
CA GLU A 120 1.55 9.29 -6.88
C GLU A 120 2.86 10.05 -6.59
N ASN A 121 3.77 9.43 -5.84
CA ASN A 121 5.08 9.99 -5.56
C ASN A 121 5.93 10.17 -6.83
N ALA A 122 5.92 9.19 -7.73
CA ALA A 122 6.66 9.25 -8.99
C ALA A 122 6.11 10.33 -9.94
N ILE A 123 4.79 10.48 -10.00
CA ILE A 123 4.13 11.56 -10.77
C ILE A 123 4.50 12.92 -10.16
N GLY A 124 4.37 13.08 -8.85
CA GLY A 124 4.74 14.31 -8.15
C GLY A 124 6.22 14.67 -8.36
N PHE A 125 7.11 13.69 -8.25
CA PHE A 125 8.54 13.85 -8.52
C PHE A 125 8.81 14.28 -9.96
N SER A 126 8.14 13.64 -10.93
CA SER A 126 8.27 13.98 -12.36
C SER A 126 7.74 15.38 -12.66
N GLY A 127 6.63 15.79 -12.03
CA GLY A 127 6.08 17.13 -12.14
C GLY A 127 7.05 18.22 -11.69
N LEU A 128 7.81 17.97 -10.62
CA LEU A 128 8.84 18.89 -10.12
C LEU A 128 10.05 19.00 -11.08
N LEU A 129 10.37 17.93 -11.80
CA LEU A 129 11.51 17.88 -12.72
C LEU A 129 11.15 18.17 -14.18
N ARG A 130 9.89 18.49 -14.49
CA ARG A 130 9.43 18.67 -15.88
C ARG A 130 10.24 19.68 -16.69
N ALA A 131 10.81 20.70 -16.03
CA ALA A 131 11.57 21.76 -16.68
C ALA A 131 12.99 21.34 -17.06
N VAL A 132 13.49 20.24 -16.46
CA VAL A 132 14.88 19.80 -16.61
C VAL A 132 15.00 18.41 -17.25
N MET A 133 13.96 17.58 -17.21
CA MET A 133 13.97 16.28 -17.89
C MET A 133 12.56 15.76 -18.24
N PRO A 134 12.45 14.86 -19.23
CA PRO A 134 11.21 14.17 -19.56
C PRO A 134 10.69 13.30 -18.39
N VAL A 135 9.37 13.08 -18.38
CA VAL A 135 8.67 12.27 -17.36
C VAL A 135 9.23 10.86 -17.24
N GLU A 136 9.54 10.21 -18.37
CA GLU A 136 10.12 8.86 -18.38
C GLU A 136 11.46 8.81 -17.62
N GLN A 137 12.35 9.77 -17.89
CA GLN A 137 13.65 9.85 -17.23
C GLN A 137 13.50 10.17 -15.74
N ALA A 138 12.62 11.11 -15.38
CA ALA A 138 12.36 11.44 -13.98
C ALA A 138 11.76 10.24 -13.21
N THR A 139 10.88 9.48 -13.85
CA THR A 139 10.30 8.25 -13.29
C THR A 139 11.39 7.21 -13.08
N ASP A 140 12.26 6.98 -14.06
CA ASP A 140 13.38 6.05 -13.91
C ASP A 140 14.32 6.44 -12.76
N HIS A 141 14.59 7.74 -12.61
CA HIS A 141 15.35 8.26 -11.47
C HIS A 141 14.67 7.94 -10.13
N TYR A 142 13.36 8.18 -10.03
CA TYR A 142 12.59 7.85 -8.83
C TYR A 142 12.66 6.34 -8.48
N LEU A 143 12.44 5.47 -9.48
CA LEU A 143 12.41 4.02 -9.25
C LEU A 143 13.77 3.47 -8.79
N ARG A 144 14.87 4.02 -9.32
CA ARG A 144 16.23 3.66 -8.89
C ARG A 144 16.50 4.12 -7.47
N GLU A 145 16.13 5.36 -7.14
CA GLU A 145 16.36 5.92 -5.81
C GLU A 145 15.67 5.11 -4.71
N PHE A 146 14.44 4.62 -4.97
CA PHE A 146 13.70 3.76 -4.04
C PHE A 146 14.04 2.27 -4.15
N SER A 147 14.98 1.88 -5.03
CA SER A 147 15.49 0.51 -5.18
C SER A 147 14.39 -0.56 -5.29
N LEU A 148 13.33 -0.27 -6.05
CA LEU A 148 12.20 -1.17 -6.19
C LEU A 148 12.58 -2.46 -6.94
N SER A 149 11.96 -3.57 -6.57
CA SER A 149 12.13 -4.82 -7.32
C SER A 149 11.66 -4.66 -8.77
N ALA A 150 12.28 -5.38 -9.71
CA ALA A 150 12.02 -5.21 -11.14
C ALA A 150 10.52 -5.30 -11.50
N GLY A 151 9.79 -6.24 -10.88
CA GLY A 151 8.33 -6.36 -11.08
C GLY A 151 7.56 -5.14 -10.57
N THR A 152 7.87 -4.66 -9.37
CA THR A 152 7.22 -3.48 -8.78
C THR A 152 7.55 -2.22 -9.57
N ALA A 153 8.81 -2.04 -9.94
CA ALA A 153 9.27 -0.93 -10.75
C ALA A 153 8.53 -0.87 -12.09
N HIS A 154 8.37 -2.03 -12.76
CA HIS A 154 7.63 -2.11 -14.01
C HIS A 154 6.15 -1.74 -13.84
N MET A 155 5.48 -2.23 -12.80
CA MET A 155 4.08 -1.88 -12.52
C MET A 155 3.90 -0.39 -12.23
N VAL A 156 4.80 0.20 -11.43
CA VAL A 156 4.76 1.65 -11.12
C VAL A 156 4.98 2.44 -12.41
N TRP A 157 6.01 2.10 -13.19
CA TRP A 157 6.31 2.75 -14.46
C TRP A 157 5.11 2.73 -15.41
N GLN A 158 4.50 1.56 -15.63
CA GLN A 158 3.33 1.43 -16.50
C GLN A 158 2.14 2.28 -16.04
N ARG A 159 1.87 2.33 -14.74
CA ARG A 159 0.77 3.12 -14.16
C ARG A 159 1.03 4.62 -14.25
N VAL A 160 2.29 5.06 -14.07
CA VAL A 160 2.69 6.46 -14.29
C VAL A 160 2.46 6.85 -15.75
N GLN A 161 2.92 6.03 -16.71
CA GLN A 161 2.70 6.27 -18.14
C GLN A 161 1.22 6.37 -18.47
N ALA A 162 0.40 5.46 -17.97
CA ALA A 162 -1.04 5.47 -18.19
C ALA A 162 -1.71 6.74 -17.65
N ARG A 163 -1.35 7.20 -16.45
CA ARG A 163 -1.87 8.45 -15.84
C ARG A 163 -1.48 9.68 -16.67
N VAL A 164 -0.20 9.81 -17.00
CA VAL A 164 0.33 10.97 -17.73
C VAL A 164 -0.21 11.04 -19.16
N ALA A 165 -0.31 9.89 -19.84
CA ALA A 165 -0.95 9.83 -21.15
C ALA A 165 -2.43 10.24 -21.08
N GLY A 166 -3.16 9.77 -20.06
CA GLY A 166 -4.56 10.17 -19.82
C GLY A 166 -4.73 11.67 -19.61
N GLU A 167 -3.85 12.30 -18.82
CA GLU A 167 -3.84 13.75 -18.60
C GLU A 167 -3.54 14.52 -19.90
N ALA A 168 -2.54 14.08 -20.66
CA ALA A 168 -2.18 14.69 -21.94
C ALA A 168 -3.31 14.58 -22.97
N LEU A 169 -3.98 13.42 -23.05
CA LEU A 169 -5.16 13.23 -23.90
C LEU A 169 -6.32 14.13 -23.44
N THR A 170 -6.60 14.18 -22.14
CA THR A 170 -7.65 15.06 -21.59
C THR A 170 -7.40 16.53 -21.92
N ALA A 171 -6.14 16.97 -21.84
CA ALA A 171 -5.74 18.34 -22.20
C ALA A 171 -5.94 18.63 -23.71
N GLN A 172 -5.76 17.65 -24.59
CA GLN A 172 -5.98 17.80 -26.03
C GLN A 172 -7.47 17.87 -26.41
N TYR A 173 -8.35 17.23 -25.63
CA TYR A 173 -9.80 17.22 -25.85
C TYR A 173 -10.57 18.24 -24.99
N ALA A 174 -9.89 19.03 -24.16
CA ALA A 174 -10.51 20.15 -23.48
C ALA A 174 -10.93 21.20 -24.51
N ASP A 175 -12.25 21.47 -24.60
CA ASP A 175 -12.81 22.45 -25.54
C ASP A 175 -12.06 23.79 -25.44
N PRO A 176 -11.69 24.42 -26.58
CA PRO A 176 -11.09 25.74 -26.53
C PRO A 176 -12.06 26.69 -25.82
N VAL A 177 -11.53 27.54 -24.93
CA VAL A 177 -12.29 28.60 -24.27
C VAL A 177 -13.06 29.35 -25.35
N ARG A 178 -14.39 29.21 -25.36
CA ARG A 178 -15.26 29.88 -26.32
C ARG A 178 -14.88 31.36 -26.25
N PRO A 179 -14.40 31.99 -27.33
CA PRO A 179 -14.08 33.40 -27.27
C PRO A 179 -15.32 34.11 -26.75
N ARG A 180 -15.17 34.90 -25.67
CA ARG A 180 -16.19 35.86 -25.30
C ARG A 180 -16.30 36.77 -26.52
N ILE A 181 -17.31 36.53 -27.35
CA ILE A 181 -17.78 37.53 -28.29
C ILE A 181 -18.15 38.68 -27.36
N GLU A 182 -17.27 39.67 -27.26
CA GLU A 182 -17.62 40.96 -26.68
C GLU A 182 -18.97 41.35 -27.28
N GLU A 183 -19.89 41.78 -26.43
CA GLU A 183 -21.18 42.36 -26.80
C GLU A 183 -20.96 43.68 -27.59
N ALA A 184 -20.22 43.64 -28.69
CA ALA A 184 -20.03 44.72 -29.65
C ALA A 184 -21.26 44.89 -30.55
N ALA A 185 -22.45 44.50 -30.08
CA ALA A 185 -23.70 44.56 -30.85
C ALA A 185 -24.88 45.15 -30.07
N VAL A 186 -24.65 45.92 -28.99
CA VAL A 186 -25.73 46.68 -28.32
C VAL A 186 -25.55 48.21 -28.39
N GLU A 187 -24.38 48.73 -28.78
CA GLU A 187 -24.18 50.20 -28.89
C GLU A 187 -24.44 50.79 -30.30
N ALA A 188 -24.75 49.98 -31.31
CA ALA A 188 -25.01 50.46 -32.68
C ALA A 188 -26.51 50.61 -33.05
N ALA A 189 -27.43 50.52 -32.08
CA ALA A 189 -28.87 50.67 -32.31
C ALA A 189 -29.52 51.80 -31.47
N GLY A 190 -28.73 52.75 -30.97
CA GLY A 190 -29.19 53.87 -30.15
C GLY A 190 -28.67 55.24 -30.59
N GLY A 191 -28.56 55.48 -31.91
CA GLY A 191 -28.21 56.78 -32.51
C GLY A 191 -29.33 57.28 -33.41
#